data_AF-A0A5S3UD79-F1
#
_entry.id   AF-A0A5S3UD79-F1
#
_cell.length_a   1.000
_cell.length_b   1.000
_cell.length_c   1.000
_cell.angle_alpha   90.00
_cell.angle_beta   90.00
_cell.angle_gamma   90.00
#
_symmetry.space_group_name_H-M   'P 1'
#
loop_
_entity.id
_entity.type
_entity.pdbx_description
1 polymer ?
#
loop_
_entity_poly.entity_id
_entity_poly.type
_entity_poly.pdbx_seq_one_letter_code
_entity_poly.pdbx_strand_id
1 'polypeptide(L)'
;MKRSQAVLIVLKTKDICSALTIKRHHLRMWTDTLQPYCSQNTQERSARKFDTGDLMYFATIKHIEDKFGIPVSKLSDISKSIYDTIRSPRIMSSQELIYLNFESNKCLFADSLEKKAEGLLIDTTCVKNLVCEFLGLIPKQSELHLGLTRVS
;
A
#
# COMPACT_ATOMS: atom_id res chain seq x y z
N MET A 1 19.73 -3.47 24.62
CA MET A 1 18.69 -3.20 23.59
C MET A 1 17.92 -4.48 23.33
N LYS A 2 16.58 -4.50 23.47
CA LYS A 2 15.75 -5.59 22.92
C LYS A 2 15.43 -5.25 21.46
N ARG A 3 15.66 -6.18 20.53
CA ARG A 3 15.11 -6.07 19.17
C ARG A 3 13.61 -6.35 19.26
N SER A 4 12.77 -5.37 18.98
CA SER A 4 11.34 -5.62 18.79
C SER A 4 11.17 -6.55 17.60
N GLN A 5 10.66 -7.76 17.81
CA GLN A 5 10.23 -8.61 16.70
C GLN A 5 9.02 -7.94 16.05
N ALA A 6 9.18 -7.51 14.80
CA ALA A 6 8.05 -7.05 14.00
C ALA A 6 7.09 -8.23 13.82
N VAL A 7 5.87 -8.13 14.37
CA VAL A 7 4.84 -9.14 14.19
C VAL A 7 4.42 -9.12 12.72
N LEU A 8 4.74 -10.19 11.99
CA LEU A 8 4.35 -10.34 10.60
C LEU A 8 2.82 -10.56 10.53
N ILE A 9 2.07 -9.50 10.27
CA ILE A 9 0.61 -9.56 10.11
C ILE A 9 0.29 -10.33 8.83
N VAL A 10 -0.27 -11.53 8.97
CA VAL A 10 -0.66 -12.39 7.83
C VAL A 10 -2.11 -12.13 7.44
N LEU A 11 -2.28 -11.34 6.38
CA LEU A 11 -3.56 -11.01 5.76
C LEU A 11 -3.97 -12.08 4.74
N LYS A 12 -5.28 -12.24 4.51
CA LYS A 12 -5.86 -13.12 3.48
C LYS A 12 -6.59 -12.28 2.43
N THR A 13 -6.98 -12.90 1.32
CA THR A 13 -7.75 -12.26 0.22
C THR A 13 -8.95 -11.45 0.72
N LYS A 14 -9.68 -11.95 1.74
CA LYS A 14 -10.84 -11.27 2.33
C LYS A 14 -10.48 -9.98 3.07
N ASP A 15 -9.30 -9.92 3.67
CA ASP A 15 -8.82 -8.80 4.48
C ASP A 15 -8.35 -7.66 3.55
N ILE A 16 -7.60 -8.00 2.48
CA ILE A 16 -7.27 -7.04 1.40
C ILE A 16 -8.54 -6.51 0.71
N CYS A 17 -9.52 -7.38 0.41
CA CYS A 17 -10.79 -6.95 -0.18
C CYS A 17 -11.57 -5.99 0.73
N SER A 18 -11.57 -6.24 2.05
CA SER A 18 -12.24 -5.41 3.05
C SER A 18 -11.54 -4.06 3.28
N ALA A 19 -10.20 -4.04 3.32
CA ALA A 19 -9.41 -2.83 3.53
C ALA A 19 -9.57 -1.84 2.36
N LEU A 20 -9.65 -2.35 1.13
CA LEU A 20 -9.67 -1.56 -0.10
C LEU A 20 -11.09 -1.34 -0.66
N THR A 21 -12.11 -1.91 -0.02
CA THR A 21 -13.52 -1.89 -0.48
C THR A 21 -13.66 -2.41 -1.92
N ILE A 22 -12.95 -3.49 -2.26
CA ILE A 22 -12.93 -4.11 -3.59
C ILE A 22 -13.56 -5.51 -3.60
N LYS A 23 -14.12 -5.89 -4.75
CA LYS A 23 -14.64 -7.25 -5.00
C LYS A 23 -13.48 -8.22 -5.29
N ARG A 24 -13.63 -9.50 -4.90
CA ARG A 24 -12.59 -10.53 -5.08
C ARG A 24 -12.06 -10.65 -6.53
N HIS A 25 -12.90 -10.45 -7.54
CA HIS A 25 -12.46 -10.48 -8.94
C HIS A 25 -11.51 -9.33 -9.30
N HIS A 26 -11.59 -8.19 -8.62
CA HIS A 26 -10.72 -7.04 -8.86
C HIS A 26 -9.31 -7.32 -8.34
N LEU A 27 -9.22 -7.79 -7.10
CA LEU A 27 -7.97 -8.27 -6.53
C LEU A 27 -7.36 -9.43 -7.33
N ARG A 28 -8.19 -10.31 -7.91
CA ARG A 28 -7.72 -11.34 -8.84
C ARG A 28 -7.15 -10.73 -10.13
N MET A 29 -7.86 -9.81 -10.79
CA MET A 29 -7.38 -9.14 -12.00
C MET A 29 -6.04 -8.43 -11.75
N TRP A 30 -5.88 -7.81 -10.57
CA TRP A 30 -4.60 -7.28 -10.10
C TRP A 30 -3.53 -8.36 -9.90
N THR A 31 -3.81 -9.48 -9.22
CA THR A 31 -2.80 -10.56 -9.03
C THR A 31 -2.43 -11.28 -10.33
N ASP A 32 -3.35 -11.35 -11.27
CA ASP A 32 -3.17 -12.05 -12.55
C ASP A 32 -2.43 -11.14 -13.57
N THR A 33 -2.37 -9.82 -13.32
CA THR A 33 -1.71 -8.82 -14.22
C THR A 33 -0.42 -8.24 -13.64
N LEU A 34 -0.36 -7.94 -12.35
CA LEU A 34 0.70 -7.12 -11.74
C LEU A 34 1.81 -7.97 -11.12
N GLN A 35 3.06 -7.54 -11.32
CA GLN A 35 4.22 -8.15 -10.67
C GLN A 35 4.31 -7.73 -9.19
N PRO A 36 4.85 -8.61 -8.32
CA PRO A 36 5.40 -9.94 -8.60
C PRO A 36 4.35 -11.05 -8.61
N TYR A 37 3.05 -10.74 -8.51
CA TYR A 37 2.02 -11.75 -8.32
C TYR A 37 1.72 -12.58 -9.57
N CYS A 38 1.69 -11.94 -10.75
CA CYS A 38 1.40 -12.59 -12.02
C CYS A 38 2.47 -13.60 -12.45
N SER A 39 3.71 -13.45 -11.94
CA SER A 39 4.83 -14.37 -12.13
C SER A 39 5.03 -15.37 -10.98
N GLN A 40 4.16 -15.36 -9.96
CA GLN A 40 4.20 -16.29 -8.83
C GLN A 40 3.22 -17.46 -9.00
N ASN A 41 3.74 -18.62 -9.35
CA ASN A 41 3.00 -19.89 -9.38
C ASN A 41 2.28 -20.14 -8.05
N THR A 42 0.96 -19.98 -8.06
CA THR A 42 0.10 -20.26 -6.90
C THR A 42 -0.24 -21.75 -6.89
N GLN A 43 0.30 -22.50 -5.93
CA GLN A 43 -0.02 -23.93 -5.77
C GLN A 43 -1.53 -24.11 -5.55
N GLU A 44 -2.15 -25.04 -6.29
CA GLU A 44 -3.61 -25.20 -6.43
C GLU A 44 -4.42 -25.37 -5.13
N ARG A 45 -3.75 -25.67 -4.01
CA ARG A 45 -4.36 -25.92 -2.70
C ARG A 45 -3.99 -24.89 -1.62
N SER A 46 -3.16 -23.90 -1.95
CA SER A 46 -2.63 -22.90 -1.02
C SER A 46 -3.28 -21.53 -1.24
N ALA A 47 -4.18 -21.13 -0.35
CA ALA A 47 -4.75 -19.78 -0.37
C ALA A 47 -3.66 -18.71 -0.21
N ARG A 48 -3.57 -17.78 -1.18
CA ARG A 48 -2.57 -16.70 -1.19
C ARG A 48 -2.64 -15.88 0.12
N LYS A 49 -1.51 -15.83 0.81
CA LYS A 49 -1.26 -14.98 1.98
C LYS A 49 -0.67 -13.65 1.52
N PHE A 50 -0.87 -12.62 2.33
CA PHE A 50 -0.37 -11.27 2.11
C PHE A 50 0.18 -10.69 3.43
N ASP A 51 1.02 -9.67 3.36
CA ASP A 51 1.48 -8.86 4.51
C ASP A 51 1.03 -7.38 4.41
N THR A 52 1.45 -6.55 5.36
CA THR A 52 1.14 -5.10 5.37
C THR A 52 1.73 -4.35 4.16
N GLY A 53 2.88 -4.78 3.64
CA GLY A 53 3.50 -4.22 2.42
C GLY A 53 2.72 -4.58 1.16
N ASP A 54 2.13 -5.79 1.10
CA ASP A 54 1.19 -6.15 0.03
C ASP A 54 -0.08 -5.28 0.08
N LEU A 55 -0.60 -5.01 1.28
CA LEU A 55 -1.75 -4.11 1.45
C LEU A 55 -1.42 -2.67 1.04
N MET A 56 -0.28 -2.11 1.49
CA MET A 56 0.21 -0.80 1.03
C MET A 56 0.38 -0.74 -0.49
N TYR A 57 0.90 -1.82 -1.09
CA TYR A 57 1.05 -1.93 -2.54
C TYR A 57 -0.30 -1.88 -3.27
N PHE A 58 -1.25 -2.73 -2.92
CA PHE A 58 -2.56 -2.74 -3.57
C PHE A 58 -3.37 -1.46 -3.30
N ALA A 59 -3.22 -0.85 -2.11
CA ALA A 59 -3.79 0.46 -1.81
C ALA A 59 -3.19 1.56 -2.71
N THR A 60 -1.89 1.50 -3.00
CA THR A 60 -1.23 2.44 -3.93
C THR A 60 -1.71 2.24 -5.37
N ILE A 61 -1.78 1.00 -5.84
CA ILE A 61 -2.35 0.67 -7.17
C ILE A 61 -3.79 1.20 -7.28
N LYS A 62 -4.62 0.96 -6.26
CA LYS A 62 -5.99 1.50 -6.21
C LYS A 62 -6.01 3.03 -6.28
N HIS A 63 -5.14 3.70 -5.53
CA HIS A 63 -5.09 5.16 -5.54
C HIS A 63 -4.68 5.72 -6.91
N ILE A 64 -3.75 5.06 -7.61
CA ILE A 64 -3.35 5.44 -8.96
C ILE A 64 -4.52 5.28 -9.95
N GLU A 65 -5.22 4.13 -9.88
CA GLU A 65 -6.37 3.79 -10.73
C GLU A 65 -7.56 4.74 -10.48
N ASP A 66 -7.98 4.91 -9.22
CA ASP A 66 -9.13 5.75 -8.83
C ASP A 66 -8.94 7.24 -9.16
N LYS A 67 -7.74 7.80 -8.88
CA LYS A 67 -7.52 9.26 -8.87
C LYS A 67 -6.97 9.81 -10.19
N PHE A 68 -6.25 8.99 -10.95
CA PHE A 68 -5.62 9.40 -12.21
C PHE A 68 -6.18 8.65 -13.43
N GLY A 69 -7.09 7.69 -13.23
CA GLY A 69 -7.73 6.92 -14.32
C GLY A 69 -6.76 6.00 -15.07
N ILE A 70 -5.58 5.73 -14.51
CA ILE A 70 -4.55 4.90 -15.15
C ILE A 70 -4.90 3.43 -14.89
N PRO A 71 -5.29 2.64 -15.93
CA PRO A 71 -5.75 1.28 -15.72
C PRO A 71 -4.59 0.36 -15.33
N VAL A 72 -4.90 -0.71 -14.60
CA VAL A 72 -3.96 -1.77 -14.19
C VAL A 72 -3.07 -2.30 -15.32
N SER A 73 -3.60 -2.39 -16.55
CA SER A 73 -2.86 -2.81 -17.74
C SER A 73 -1.83 -1.81 -18.27
N LYS A 74 -1.84 -0.56 -17.80
CA LYS A 74 -0.77 0.43 -17.98
C LYS A 74 0.18 0.51 -16.79
N LEU A 75 -0.16 -0.13 -15.68
CA LEU A 75 0.69 -0.27 -14.50
C LEU A 75 1.51 -1.56 -14.51
N SER A 76 1.23 -2.52 -15.40
CA SER A 76 1.92 -3.84 -15.47
C SER A 76 3.44 -3.74 -15.45
N ASP A 77 4.01 -2.84 -16.23
CA ASP A 77 5.45 -2.86 -16.53
C ASP A 77 6.25 -2.14 -15.42
N ILE A 78 5.65 -1.10 -14.83
CA ILE A 78 6.16 -0.37 -13.66
C ILE A 78 5.76 -1.05 -12.33
N SER A 79 4.85 -2.03 -12.34
CA SER A 79 4.24 -2.64 -11.15
C SER A 79 5.25 -3.18 -10.14
N LYS A 80 6.29 -3.87 -10.64
CA LYS A 80 7.37 -4.38 -9.79
C LYS A 80 8.18 -3.26 -9.15
N SER A 81 8.47 -2.19 -9.89
CA SER A 81 9.19 -1.03 -9.34
C SER A 81 8.35 -0.33 -8.24
N ILE A 82 7.03 -0.26 -8.39
CA ILE A 82 6.11 0.24 -7.34
C ILE A 82 6.18 -0.67 -6.09
N TYR A 83 6.09 -2.00 -6.28
CA TYR A 83 6.18 -2.99 -5.20
C TYR A 83 7.51 -2.89 -4.42
N ASP A 84 8.64 -2.87 -5.14
CA ASP A 84 9.97 -2.79 -4.55
C ASP A 84 10.19 -1.42 -3.85
N THR A 85 9.66 -0.33 -4.42
CA THR A 85 9.71 1.02 -3.82
C THR A 85 8.93 1.11 -2.52
N ILE A 86 7.72 0.58 -2.46
CA ILE A 86 6.86 0.63 -1.26
C ILE A 86 7.44 -0.21 -0.12
N ARG A 87 8.12 -1.32 -0.44
CA ARG A 87 8.80 -2.19 0.53
C ARG A 87 10.21 -1.75 0.90
N SER A 88 10.77 -0.74 0.25
CA SER A 88 12.14 -0.28 0.54
C SER A 88 12.23 0.31 1.96
N PRO A 89 13.20 -0.13 2.79
CA PRO A 89 13.38 0.40 4.14
C PRO A 89 13.58 1.94 4.13
N ARG A 90 12.91 2.63 5.07
CA ARG A 90 12.94 4.09 5.19
C ARG A 90 13.36 4.54 6.58
N ILE A 91 14.06 5.68 6.62
CA ILE A 91 13.99 6.63 7.73
C ILE A 91 12.68 7.40 7.54
N MET A 92 11.90 7.62 8.62
CA MET A 92 10.60 8.27 8.52
C MET A 92 10.71 9.75 8.12
N SER A 93 10.61 10.03 6.82
CA SER A 93 10.32 11.37 6.30
C SER A 93 8.82 11.71 6.52
N SER A 94 8.50 13.00 6.47
CA SER A 94 7.13 13.51 6.68
C SER A 94 6.26 13.50 5.41
N GLN A 95 6.82 13.16 4.25
CA GLN A 95 6.13 13.20 2.95
C GLN A 95 6.19 11.83 2.27
N GLU A 96 5.01 11.24 2.01
CA GLU A 96 4.88 9.93 1.36
C GLU A 96 4.67 10.09 -0.15
N LEU A 97 5.55 10.85 -0.81
CA LEU A 97 5.49 11.12 -2.25
C LEU A 97 6.23 10.02 -3.01
N ILE A 98 5.53 9.35 -3.95
CA ILE A 98 6.18 8.51 -4.98
C ILE A 98 6.16 9.24 -6.32
N TYR A 99 7.17 8.97 -7.14
CA TYR A 99 7.29 9.47 -8.50
C TYR A 99 7.32 8.26 -9.45
N LEU A 100 6.44 8.27 -10.46
CA LEU A 100 6.35 7.28 -11.51
C LEU A 100 6.84 7.87 -12.83
N ASN A 101 7.90 7.30 -13.42
CA ASN A 101 8.28 7.54 -14.82
C ASN A 101 7.98 6.28 -15.63
N PHE A 102 7.00 6.38 -16.52
CA PHE A 102 6.49 5.27 -17.32
C PHE A 102 7.45 4.84 -18.43
N GLU A 103 8.22 5.77 -19.01
CA GLU A 103 9.18 5.48 -20.09
C GLU A 103 10.30 4.52 -19.65
N SER A 104 10.83 4.73 -18.45
CA SER A 104 11.88 3.89 -17.85
C SER A 104 11.35 2.82 -16.89
N ASN A 105 10.02 2.72 -16.73
CA ASN A 105 9.33 1.85 -15.78
C ASN A 105 9.84 1.94 -14.33
N LYS A 106 10.17 3.16 -13.88
CA LYS A 106 10.72 3.43 -12.55
C LYS A 106 9.72 4.15 -11.66
N CYS A 107 9.40 3.49 -10.54
CA CYS A 107 8.90 4.14 -9.33
C CYS A 107 10.09 4.45 -8.41
N LEU A 108 10.03 5.60 -7.72
CA LEU A 108 10.95 6.00 -6.65
C LEU A 108 10.18 6.85 -5.63
N PHE A 109 10.53 6.81 -4.33
CA PHE A 109 10.13 7.91 -3.44
C PHE A 109 10.72 9.25 -3.94
N ALA A 110 10.16 10.38 -3.49
CA ALA A 110 10.60 11.72 -3.86
C ALA A 110 10.53 12.65 -2.64
N ASP A 111 11.68 13.15 -2.20
CA ASP A 111 11.75 14.06 -1.04
C ASP A 111 11.42 15.53 -1.39
N SER A 112 11.24 15.82 -2.69
CA SER A 112 10.75 17.12 -3.20
C SER A 112 10.09 16.98 -4.58
N LEU A 113 9.45 18.07 -5.03
CA LEU A 113 8.89 18.23 -6.38
C LEU A 113 9.97 18.42 -7.48
N GLU A 114 11.25 18.53 -7.15
CA GLU A 114 12.30 19.06 -8.06
C GLU A 114 12.85 18.04 -9.08
N LYS A 115 12.13 16.96 -9.37
CA LYS A 115 12.51 16.00 -10.41
C LYS A 115 12.27 16.62 -11.79
N LYS A 116 13.35 17.14 -12.39
CA LYS A 116 13.40 17.71 -13.75
C LYS A 116 13.33 16.62 -14.85
N ALA A 117 12.35 15.74 -14.77
CA ALA A 117 12.09 14.66 -15.71
C ALA A 117 10.58 14.38 -15.77
N GLU A 118 10.07 14.04 -16.96
CA GLU A 118 8.64 13.80 -17.14
C GLU A 118 8.17 12.55 -16.39
N GLY A 119 7.02 12.66 -15.74
CA GLY A 119 6.48 11.63 -14.86
C GLY A 119 5.38 12.16 -13.96
N LEU A 120 4.81 11.25 -13.15
CA LEU A 120 3.69 11.55 -12.27
C LEU A 120 4.13 11.48 -10.81
N LEU A 121 4.02 12.60 -10.09
CA LEU A 121 4.23 12.67 -8.64
C LEU A 121 2.92 12.42 -7.90
N ILE A 122 2.92 11.50 -6.94
CA ILE A 122 1.73 10.98 -6.27
C ILE A 122 1.93 11.00 -4.76
N ASP A 123 1.06 11.74 -4.07
CA ASP A 123 0.93 11.69 -2.62
C ASP A 123 0.21 10.41 -2.17
N THR A 124 0.94 9.56 -1.45
CA THR A 124 0.43 8.31 -0.85
C THR A 124 0.12 8.43 0.64
N THR A 125 0.08 9.65 1.20
CA THR A 125 -0.33 9.90 2.60
C THR A 125 -1.73 9.34 2.89
N CYS A 126 -2.67 9.50 1.95
CA CYS A 126 -4.01 8.92 2.07
C CYS A 126 -4.00 7.37 2.05
N VAL A 127 -3.10 6.75 1.29
CA VAL A 127 -2.89 5.29 1.26
C VAL A 127 -2.35 4.80 2.60
N LYS A 128 -1.32 5.47 3.13
CA LYS A 128 -0.77 5.19 4.46
C LYS A 128 -1.84 5.30 5.55
N ASN A 129 -2.65 6.35 5.51
CA ASN A 129 -3.73 6.56 6.47
C ASN A 129 -4.78 5.44 6.42
N LEU A 130 -5.23 5.04 5.22
CA LEU A 130 -6.15 3.92 5.02
C LEU A 130 -5.61 2.61 5.61
N VAL A 131 -4.33 2.30 5.37
CA VAL A 131 -3.72 1.07 5.89
C VAL A 131 -3.50 1.14 7.41
N CYS A 132 -3.09 2.29 7.94
CA CYS A 132 -2.97 2.49 9.39
C CYS A 132 -4.34 2.43 10.10
N GLU A 133 -5.42 2.93 9.50
CA GLU A 133 -6.77 2.78 10.04
C GLU A 133 -7.22 1.32 10.03
N PHE A 134 -7.06 0.62 8.90
CA PHE A 134 -7.42 -0.79 8.77
C PHE A 134 -6.68 -1.69 9.77
N LEU A 135 -5.42 -1.38 10.08
CA LEU A 135 -4.61 -2.10 11.06
C LEU A 135 -4.84 -1.64 12.52
N GLY A 136 -5.74 -0.69 12.78
CA GLY A 136 -6.02 -0.17 14.12
C GLY A 136 -4.88 0.67 14.73
N LEU A 137 -3.96 1.17 13.90
CA LEU A 137 -2.81 1.98 14.32
C LEU A 137 -3.15 3.47 14.49
N ILE A 138 -4.30 3.91 13.97
CA ILE A 138 -4.88 5.23 14.26
C ILE A 138 -5.92 5.05 15.37
N PRO A 139 -5.77 5.69 16.55
CA PRO A 139 -6.73 5.58 17.64
C PRO A 139 -8.04 6.26 17.24
N LYS A 140 -9.16 5.53 17.36
CA LYS A 140 -10.50 6.09 17.14
C LYS A 140 -10.86 6.97 18.34
N GLN A 141 -11.23 8.23 18.09
CA GLN A 141 -11.51 9.23 19.13
C GLN A 141 -12.57 8.80 20.16
N SER A 142 -13.42 7.82 19.83
CA SER A 142 -14.40 7.20 20.73
C SER A 142 -13.82 6.49 21.95
N GLU A 143 -12.54 6.11 21.96
CA GLU A 143 -11.92 5.40 23.08
C GLU A 143 -11.21 6.32 24.09
N LEU A 144 -11.12 7.63 23.80
CA LEU A 144 -10.63 8.63 24.75
C LEU A 144 -11.72 9.06 25.75
N HIS A 145 -12.28 8.08 26.47
CA HIS A 145 -13.03 8.32 27.70
C HIS A 145 -12.06 8.83 28.79
N LEU A 146 -11.78 10.14 28.76
CA LEU A 146 -11.06 10.85 29.81
C LEU A 146 -11.83 10.73 31.12
N GLY A 147 -11.41 9.78 31.97
CA GLY A 147 -11.94 9.54 33.31
C GLY A 147 -11.61 10.66 34.29
N LEU A 148 -12.08 11.87 34.02
CA LEU A 148 -12.03 13.02 34.92
C LEU A 148 -13.07 12.86 36.01
N THR A 149 -12.84 11.90 36.90
CA THR A 149 -13.61 11.72 38.14
C THR A 149 -13.47 12.99 38.97
N ARG A 150 -14.52 13.82 39.00
CA ARG A 150 -14.57 15.06 39.76
C ARG A 150 -14.67 14.74 41.25
N VAL A 151 -13.51 14.54 41.90
CA VAL A 151 -13.41 14.49 43.36
C VAL A 151 -14.05 15.77 43.92
N SER A 152 -14.92 15.58 44.90
CA SER A 152 -15.71 16.62 45.58
C SER A 152 -15.32 16.65 47.05
#